data_AF-A0A822H1K2-F1
#
_entry.id   AF-A0A822H1K2-F1
#
_cell.length_a   1.000
_cell.length_b   1.000
_cell.length_c   1.000
_cell.angle_alpha   90.00
_cell.angle_beta   90.00
_cell.angle_gamma   90.00
#
_symmetry.space_group_name_H-M   'P 1'
#
loop_
_entity.id
_entity.type
_entity.pdbx_description
1 polymer ?
#
loop_
_entity_poly.entity_id
_entity_poly.type
_entity_poly.pdbx_seq_one_letter_code
_entity_poly.pdbx_strand_id
1 'polypeptide(L)'
;MSDCISKIPLTRKSRTFIFLGGTAGLRLFEMQNPIYTNNLLNSTRTYFNSLGVHFTVPEYQVRIISGSEEGLSGWISTNILMDELLKNNKPLETYGVSDMG
;
A
#
# COMPACT_ATOMS: atom_id res chain seq x y z
N MET A 1 -12.44 8.96 -2.34
CA MET A 1 -12.37 7.73 -3.16
C MET A 1 -13.19 7.80 -4.45
N SER A 2 -14.41 8.36 -4.45
CA SER A 2 -15.26 8.48 -5.65
C SER A 2 -14.55 9.13 -6.85
N ASP A 3 -13.77 10.19 -6.60
CA ASP A 3 -12.99 10.88 -7.64
C ASP A 3 -11.83 10.03 -8.22
N CYS A 4 -11.23 9.13 -7.43
CA CYS A 4 -10.17 8.25 -7.95
C CYS A 4 -10.77 7.14 -8.83
N ILE A 5 -11.91 6.60 -8.41
CA ILE A 5 -12.58 5.50 -9.13
C ILE A 5 -13.15 5.98 -10.47
N SER A 6 -13.66 7.22 -10.55
CA SER A 6 -14.15 7.79 -11.81
C SER A 6 -13.06 8.01 -12.86
N LYS A 7 -11.79 8.16 -12.43
CA LYS A 7 -10.63 8.29 -13.32
C LYS A 7 -10.19 6.97 -13.95
N ILE A 8 -10.63 5.83 -13.42
CA ILE A 8 -10.30 4.51 -13.96
C ILE A 8 -11.21 4.21 -15.16
N PRO A 9 -10.67 3.94 -16.36
CA PRO A 9 -11.49 3.54 -17.51
C PRO A 9 -12.35 2.32 -17.17
N LEU A 10 -13.63 2.35 -17.54
CA LEU A 10 -14.60 1.28 -17.20
C LEU A 10 -14.11 -0.12 -17.60
N THR A 11 -13.46 -0.24 -18.75
CA THR A 11 -12.89 -1.49 -19.28
C THR A 11 -11.74 -2.05 -18.44
N ARG A 12 -11.10 -1.21 -17.61
CA ARG A 12 -9.97 -1.59 -16.74
C ARG A 12 -10.36 -1.67 -15.26
N LYS A 13 -11.55 -1.20 -14.90
CA LYS A 13 -11.98 -1.06 -13.49
C LYS A 13 -11.86 -2.38 -12.71
N SER A 14 -12.40 -3.47 -13.23
CA SER A 14 -12.37 -4.80 -12.59
C SER A 14 -10.98 -5.46 -12.53
N ARG A 15 -9.99 -4.92 -13.25
CA ARG A 15 -8.60 -5.40 -13.27
C ARG A 15 -7.64 -4.48 -12.51
N THR A 16 -8.15 -3.36 -12.00
CA THR A 16 -7.34 -2.39 -11.26
C THR A 16 -7.30 -2.81 -9.81
N PHE A 17 -6.12 -3.18 -9.31
CA PHE A 17 -5.93 -3.53 -7.90
C PHE A 17 -5.98 -2.28 -7.03
N ILE A 18 -6.50 -2.45 -5.81
CA ILE A 18 -6.51 -1.40 -4.78
C ILE A 18 -5.82 -1.93 -3.53
N PHE A 19 -5.00 -1.09 -2.90
CA PHE A 19 -4.29 -1.42 -1.66
C PHE A 19 -4.38 -0.24 -0.69
N LEU A 20 -4.41 -0.54 0.61
CA LEU A 20 -4.32 0.42 1.71
C LEU A 20 -3.40 -0.18 2.78
N GLY A 21 -2.26 0.48 3.00
CA GLY A 21 -1.32 0.17 4.07
C GLY A 21 -1.41 1.22 5.17
N GLY A 22 -1.76 0.80 6.39
CA GLY A 22 -1.64 1.64 7.58
C GLY A 22 -0.22 1.63 8.13
N THR A 23 0.36 2.79 8.43
CA THR A 23 1.75 2.92 8.89
C THR A 23 1.81 3.17 10.41
N ALA A 24 2.84 3.90 10.89
CA ALA A 24 3.14 4.09 12.31
C ALA A 24 1.93 4.55 13.17
N GLY A 25 1.11 5.47 12.65
CA GLY A 25 -0.08 5.94 13.37
C GLY A 25 -1.09 4.84 13.67
N LEU A 26 -1.34 3.94 12.70
CA LEU A 26 -2.23 2.80 12.91
C LEU A 26 -1.58 1.69 13.74
N ARG A 27 -0.25 1.50 13.67
CA ARG A 27 0.48 0.61 14.58
C ARG A 27 0.31 1.07 16.04
N LEU A 28 0.48 2.36 16.31
CA LEU A 28 0.28 2.92 17.64
C LEU A 28 -1.17 2.78 18.10
N PHE A 29 -2.12 3.05 17.21
CA PHE A 29 -3.55 2.91 17.52
C PHE A 29 -3.94 1.45 17.80
N GLU A 30 -3.37 0.49 17.08
CA GLU A 30 -3.57 -0.94 17.32
C GLU A 30 -3.09 -1.38 18.69
N MET A 31 -1.90 -0.91 19.11
CA MET A 31 -1.34 -1.20 20.43
C MET A 31 -2.23 -0.68 21.57
N GLN A 32 -2.91 0.44 21.34
CA GLN A 32 -3.81 1.06 22.34
C GLN A 32 -5.22 0.48 22.29
N ASN A 33 -5.72 0.16 21.09
CA ASN A 33 -7.13 -0.14 20.81
C ASN A 33 -7.27 -1.25 19.75
N PRO A 34 -6.87 -2.50 20.05
CA PRO A 34 -6.80 -3.57 19.05
C PRO A 34 -8.18 -3.95 18.47
N ILE A 35 -9.22 -4.00 19.31
CA ILE A 35 -10.60 -4.32 18.88
C ILE A 35 -11.13 -3.25 17.93
N TYR A 36 -10.97 -1.97 18.28
CA TYR A 36 -11.40 -0.86 17.44
C TYR A 36 -10.62 -0.81 16.12
N THR A 37 -9.32 -1.11 16.16
CA THR A 37 -8.49 -1.21 14.96
C THR A 37 -8.97 -2.30 14.02
N ASN A 38 -9.27 -3.49 14.55
CA ASN A 38 -9.82 -4.58 13.74
C ASN A 38 -11.18 -4.19 13.12
N ASN A 39 -12.06 -3.55 13.88
CA ASN A 39 -13.35 -3.07 13.37
C ASN A 39 -13.19 -2.00 12.26
N LEU A 40 -12.22 -1.10 12.42
CA LEU A 40 -11.88 -0.08 11.42
C LEU A 40 -11.38 -0.73 10.12
N LEU A 41 -10.44 -1.69 10.22
CA LEU A 41 -9.92 -2.41 9.06
C LEU A 41 -11.02 -3.20 8.35
N ASN A 42 -11.90 -3.88 9.09
CA ASN A 42 -13.01 -4.65 8.52
C ASN A 42 -14.05 -3.75 7.84
N SER A 43 -14.36 -2.59 8.43
CA SER A 43 -15.24 -1.59 7.80
C SER A 43 -14.63 -1.05 6.50
N THR A 44 -13.31 -0.82 6.50
CA THR A 44 -12.56 -0.37 5.31
C THR A 44 -12.55 -1.42 4.21
N ARG A 45 -12.33 -2.70 4.55
CA ARG A 45 -12.41 -3.84 3.62
C ARG A 45 -13.79 -3.95 2.99
N THR A 46 -14.84 -3.81 3.79
CA THR A 46 -16.23 -3.84 3.32
C THR A 46 -16.49 -2.72 2.32
N TYR A 47 -16.02 -1.50 2.62
CA TYR A 47 -16.11 -0.38 1.70
C TYR A 47 -15.36 -0.64 0.39
N PHE A 48 -14.12 -1.14 0.44
CA PHE A 48 -13.31 -1.40 -0.75
C PHE A 48 -13.95 -2.46 -1.67
N ASN A 49 -14.53 -3.49 -1.07
CA ASN A 49 -15.26 -4.52 -1.82
C ASN A 49 -16.44 -3.96 -2.62
N SER A 50 -17.07 -2.87 -2.15
CA SER A 50 -18.19 -2.22 -2.84
C SER A 50 -17.78 -1.37 -4.05
N LEU A 51 -16.49 -1.11 -4.27
CA LEU A 51 -16.01 -0.17 -5.29
C LEU A 51 -16.00 -0.73 -6.72
N GLY A 52 -16.13 -2.06 -6.87
CA GLY A 52 -16.10 -2.74 -8.18
C GLY A 52 -14.71 -2.76 -8.84
N VAL A 53 -13.66 -2.60 -8.03
CA VAL A 53 -12.25 -2.75 -8.44
C VAL A 53 -11.75 -4.16 -8.12
N HIS A 54 -10.51 -4.49 -8.49
CA HIS A 54 -9.94 -5.79 -8.18
C HIS A 54 -9.54 -5.87 -6.70
N PHE A 55 -10.43 -6.46 -5.90
CA PHE A 55 -10.28 -6.63 -4.45
C PHE A 55 -10.65 -8.06 -4.04
N THR A 56 -9.67 -8.95 -4.05
CA THR A 56 -9.86 -10.41 -3.92
C THR A 56 -9.16 -11.00 -2.70
N VAL A 57 -8.21 -10.28 -2.10
CA VAL A 57 -7.48 -10.72 -0.89
C VAL A 57 -7.53 -9.59 0.16
N PRO A 58 -8.69 -9.37 0.82
CA PRO A 58 -8.92 -8.19 1.66
C PRO A 58 -7.91 -7.98 2.80
N GLU A 59 -7.45 -9.07 3.41
CA GLU A 59 -6.50 -9.06 4.53
C GLU A 59 -5.09 -8.65 4.09
N TYR A 60 -4.74 -8.92 2.84
CA TYR A 60 -3.48 -8.47 2.24
C TYR A 60 -3.59 -7.05 1.70
N GLN A 61 -4.71 -6.75 1.05
CA GLN A 61 -4.96 -5.47 0.39
C GLN A 61 -5.28 -4.33 1.35
N VAL A 62 -5.84 -4.61 2.53
CA VAL A 62 -6.10 -3.63 3.59
C VAL A 62 -5.53 -4.16 4.91
N ARG A 63 -4.39 -3.60 5.32
CA ARG A 63 -3.68 -4.02 6.54
C ARG A 63 -2.79 -2.92 7.08
N ILE A 64 -2.32 -3.12 8.31
CA ILE A 64 -1.23 -2.34 8.89
C ILE A 64 0.09 -2.97 8.43
N ILE A 65 1.00 -2.16 7.91
CA ILE A 65 2.32 -2.62 7.46
C ILE A 65 3.36 -2.39 8.55
N SER A 66 4.35 -3.26 8.59
CA SER A 66 5.50 -3.11 9.47
C SER A 66 6.39 -1.93 9.03
N GLY A 67 7.21 -1.42 9.96
CA GLY A 67 8.17 -0.35 9.63
C GLY A 67 9.23 -0.78 8.62
N SER A 68 9.60 -2.06 8.58
CA SER A 68 10.52 -2.60 7.57
C SER A 68 9.87 -2.69 6.20
N GLU A 69 8.59 -3.08 6.10
CA GLU A 69 7.85 -3.04 4.83
C GLU A 69 7.72 -1.61 4.31
N GLU A 70 7.42 -0.64 5.18
CA GLU A 70 7.33 0.78 4.85
C GLU A 70 8.67 1.31 4.29
N GLY A 71 9.77 1.11 5.03
CA GLY A 71 11.10 1.55 4.61
C GLY A 71 11.62 0.82 3.36
N LEU A 72 11.41 -0.50 3.25
CA LEU A 72 11.83 -1.28 2.08
C LEU A 72 11.05 -0.86 0.83
N SER A 73 9.74 -0.62 0.95
CA SER A 73 8.92 -0.14 -0.17
C SER A 73 9.41 1.21 -0.67
N GLY A 74 9.79 2.11 0.23
CA GLY A 74 10.43 3.39 -0.11
C GLY A 74 11.76 3.19 -0.85
N TRP A 75 12.64 2.33 -0.32
CA TRP A 75 13.92 2.02 -0.95
C TRP A 75 13.78 1.39 -2.34
N ILE A 76 12.88 0.41 -2.50
CA ILE A 76 12.58 -0.22 -3.80
C ILE A 76 12.07 0.84 -4.78
N SER A 77 11.10 1.66 -4.36
CA SER A 77 10.50 2.69 -5.22
C SER A 77 11.56 3.68 -5.72
N THR A 78 12.40 4.18 -4.81
CA THR A 78 13.51 5.10 -5.17
C THR A 78 14.45 4.45 -6.17
N ASN A 79 14.92 3.23 -5.92
CA ASN A 79 15.93 2.60 -6.77
C ASN A 79 15.37 2.09 -8.11
N ILE A 80 14.06 1.81 -8.21
CA ILE A 80 13.39 1.58 -9.50
C ILE A 80 13.30 2.90 -10.28
N LEU A 81 12.89 4.00 -9.63
CA LEU A 81 12.75 5.29 -10.30
C LEU A 81 14.08 5.89 -10.75
N MET A 82 15.17 5.58 -10.03
CA MET A 82 16.54 5.96 -10.41
C MET A 82 17.19 4.96 -11.39
N ASP A 83 16.44 3.97 -11.88
CA ASP A 83 16.87 2.94 -12.83
C ASP A 83 18.03 2.05 -12.32
N GLU A 84 18.36 2.08 -11.02
CA GLU A 84 19.50 1.32 -10.49
C GLU A 84 19.23 -0.18 -10.45
N LEU A 85 18.00 -0.59 -10.12
CA LEU A 85 17.65 -2.02 -10.03
C LEU A 85 17.45 -2.69 -11.40
N LEU A 86 17.35 -1.92 -12.48
CA LEU A 86 17.09 -2.43 -13.84
C LEU A 86 18.36 -2.44 -14.72
N LYS A 87 19.49 -1.90 -14.22
CA LYS A 87 20.77 -1.89 -14.93
C LYS A 87 21.42 -3.27 -14.90
N ASN A 88 21.58 -3.89 -16.07
CA ASN A 88 22.15 -5.23 -16.21
C ASN A 88 23.70 -5.28 -16.26
N ASN A 89 24.39 -4.14 -16.40
CA ASN A 89 25.80 -4.11 -16.82
C ASN A 89 26.74 -3.26 -15.93
N LYS A 90 26.34 -2.93 -14.69
CA LYS A 90 27.18 -2.17 -13.74
C LYS A 90 27.11 -2.81 -12.34
N PRO A 91 28.11 -2.57 -11.47
CA PRO A 91 27.98 -2.88 -10.06
C PRO A 91 26.73 -2.20 -9.52
N LEU A 92 25.93 -2.92 -8.73
CA LEU A 92 24.70 -2.39 -8.16
C LEU A 92 25.05 -1.32 -7.12
N GLU A 93 24.89 -0.05 -7.49
CA GLU A 93 24.95 1.08 -6.57
C GLU A 93 23.52 1.54 -6.30
N THR A 94 23.14 1.57 -5.02
CA THR A 94 21.76 1.92 -4.63
C THR A 94 21.75 3.17 -3.76
N TYR A 95 20.65 3.89 -3.84
CA TYR A 95 20.37 5.06 -3.03
C TYR A 95 19.76 4.63 -1.70
N GLY A 96 20.34 5.09 -0.59
CA GLY A 96 19.70 5.02 0.72
C GLY A 96 18.48 5.93 0.77
N VAL A 97 17.46 5.52 1.53
CA VAL A 97 16.23 6.31 1.73
C VAL A 97 16.05 6.57 3.22
N SER A 98 15.77 7.82 3.56
CA SER A 98 15.32 8.23 4.88
C SER A 98 13.97 8.89 4.71
N ASP A 99 12.95 8.28 5.30
CA ASP A 99 11.57 8.79 5.31
C ASP A 99 11.21 9.26 6.71
N MET A 100 10.56 10.41 6.79
CA MET A 100 10.09 11.04 8.03
C MET A 100 8.63 11.44 7.82
N GLY A 101 7.73 10.54 8.22
CA GLY A 101 6.27 10.71 8.14
C GLY A 101 5.64 11.43 9.32
#